data_AF-A0A970IS27-F1
#
_entry.id   AF-A0A970IS27-F1
#
_cell.length_a   1.000
_cell.length_b   1.000
_cell.length_c   1.000
_cell.angle_alpha   90.00
_cell.angle_beta   90.00
_cell.angle_gamma   90.00
#
_symmetry.space_group_name_H-M   'P 1'
#
loop_
_entity.id
_entity.type
_entity.pdbx_description
1 polymer ?
#
loop_
_entity_poly.entity_id
_entity_poly.type
_entity_poly.pdbx_seq_one_letter_code
_entity_poly.pdbx_strand_id
1 'polypeptide(L)'
;MAKKTDSNPFDFSAEQSATSESRKLDLTPILIGTSNTRATELMQSVSKKPELHVLANKAIDNGQPQDLIDLIKAVYDDETIQTDSKILEGADEDQLSRLLESRRSDRSKAKAKGPRSNITVCRTYISAMYAEMLIREYWQKPYAGTNANDVNPEDLDAVISRIRSLQSKKSRLKKLAEYDQQARADLTEVEAEIERLNELRPTTRTVTKTVVKDLSSEQLRQLLKAIDPSSLPEDEQAKLVDLMAKLG
;
A
#
# COMPACT_ATOMS: atom_id res chain seq x y z
N MET A 1 -25.60 41.39 17.86
CA MET A 1 -24.48 41.33 18.81
C MET A 1 -24.34 39.89 19.27
N ALA A 2 -23.28 39.19 18.87
CA ALA A 2 -23.07 37.78 19.23
C ALA A 2 -22.59 37.69 20.68
N LYS A 3 -23.28 36.90 21.52
CA LYS A 3 -22.85 36.59 22.89
C LYS A 3 -21.51 35.86 22.84
N LYS A 4 -20.45 36.47 23.38
CA LYS A 4 -19.21 35.79 23.70
C LYS A 4 -19.47 34.85 24.86
N THR A 5 -19.16 33.57 24.69
CA THR A 5 -19.17 32.57 25.77
C THR A 5 -17.82 32.63 26.49
N ASP A 6 -17.84 32.90 27.79
CA ASP A 6 -16.68 32.90 28.71
C ASP A 6 -16.23 31.46 29.03
N SER A 7 -16.09 30.59 28.03
CA SER A 7 -15.55 29.24 28.23
C SER A 7 -14.03 29.28 28.09
N ASN A 8 -13.31 29.03 29.18
CA ASN A 8 -11.86 28.90 29.19
C ASN A 8 -11.43 27.74 28.26
N PRO A 9 -10.64 27.99 27.19
CA PRO A 9 -10.23 26.95 26.26
C PRO A 9 -9.23 25.94 26.84
N PHE A 10 -8.80 26.11 28.09
CA PHE A 10 -7.88 25.23 28.81
C PHE A 10 -8.52 24.54 30.03
N ASP A 11 -9.86 24.48 30.07
CA ASP A 11 -10.56 23.73 31.10
C ASP A 11 -10.59 22.24 30.74
N PHE A 12 -9.64 21.48 31.29
CA PHE A 12 -9.54 20.02 31.13
C PHE A 12 -10.34 19.25 32.20
N SER A 13 -11.18 19.93 33.00
CA SER A 13 -11.94 19.28 34.08
C SER A 13 -13.20 18.56 33.62
N ALA A 14 -13.53 18.58 32.32
CA ALA A 14 -14.51 17.68 31.74
C ALA A 14 -13.85 16.34 31.37
N GLU A 15 -13.75 15.44 32.35
CA GLU A 15 -13.63 14.00 32.11
C GLU A 15 -14.87 13.52 31.36
N GLN A 16 -14.95 13.82 30.05
CA GLN A 16 -15.70 12.99 29.14
C GLN A 16 -14.88 11.73 28.92
N SER A 17 -15.30 10.67 29.60
CA SER A 17 -14.97 9.28 29.33
C SER A 17 -15.21 8.96 27.86
N ALA A 18 -14.26 9.34 27.00
CA ALA A 18 -14.14 8.82 25.66
C ALA A 18 -13.69 7.37 25.80
N THR A 19 -14.66 6.48 25.58
CA THR A 19 -14.53 5.07 25.21
C THR A 19 -13.10 4.63 24.89
N SER A 20 -12.69 3.56 25.56
CA SER A 20 -11.39 2.88 25.51
C SER A 20 -10.87 2.49 24.12
N GLU A 21 -11.67 2.64 23.06
CA GLU A 21 -11.25 2.43 21.66
C GLU A 21 -10.44 3.62 21.09
N SER A 22 -10.61 4.84 21.62
CA SER A 22 -9.88 6.02 21.16
C SER A 22 -8.39 6.04 21.57
N ARG A 23 -7.98 5.10 22.44
CA ARG A 23 -6.60 4.92 22.92
C ARG A 23 -5.85 3.76 22.26
N LYS A 24 -6.35 3.16 21.17
CA LYS A 24 -5.45 2.51 20.19
C LYS A 24 -4.70 3.65 19.49
N LEU A 25 -3.65 4.15 20.14
CA LEU A 25 -2.84 5.26 19.66
C LEU A 25 -2.54 5.08 18.17
N ASP A 26 -2.77 6.13 17.38
CA ASP A 26 -2.25 6.20 16.01
C ASP A 26 -0.76 5.85 16.07
N LEU A 27 -0.38 4.70 15.51
CA LEU A 27 1.00 4.20 15.56
C LEU A 27 1.93 5.02 14.65
N THR A 28 1.36 5.91 13.84
CA THR A 28 2.07 6.77 12.89
C THR A 28 3.22 7.56 13.54
N PRO A 29 3.04 8.29 14.67
CA PRO A 29 4.12 9.07 15.27
C PRO A 29 5.25 8.20 15.79
N ILE A 30 4.94 7.03 16.36
CA ILE A 30 5.94 6.08 16.88
C ILE A 30 6.74 5.49 15.71
N LEU A 31 6.05 5.00 14.68
CA LEU A 31 6.67 4.47 13.47
C LEU A 31 7.58 5.50 12.79
N ILE A 32 7.10 6.74 12.63
CA ILE A 32 7.88 7.84 12.03
C ILE A 32 9.07 8.19 12.92
N GLY A 33 8.89 8.25 14.23
CA GLY A 33 9.94 8.53 15.21
C GLY A 33 11.07 7.51 15.11
N THR A 34 10.76 6.22 15.27
CA THR A 34 11.72 5.11 15.16
C THR A 34 12.43 5.13 13.81
N SER A 35 11.67 5.27 12.71
CA SER A 35 12.23 5.24 11.36
C SER A 35 13.13 6.44 11.05
N ASN A 36 12.84 7.62 11.60
CA ASN A 36 13.71 8.79 11.45
C ASN A 36 15.02 8.66 12.23
N THR A 37 14.96 8.07 13.43
CA THR A 37 16.14 7.76 14.23
C THR A 37 17.04 6.79 13.48
N ARG A 38 16.48 5.67 12.99
CA ARG A 38 17.21 4.69 12.18
C ARG A 38 17.75 5.26 10.88
N ALA A 39 16.98 6.09 10.17
CA ALA A 39 17.50 6.76 8.98
C ALA A 39 18.72 7.64 9.29
N THR A 40 18.70 8.36 10.41
CA THR A 40 19.82 9.22 10.84
C THR A 40 21.05 8.38 11.23
N GLU A 41 20.86 7.33 12.00
CA GLU A 41 21.90 6.37 12.39
C GLU A 41 22.53 5.68 11.16
N LEU A 42 21.71 5.30 10.17
CA LEU A 42 22.16 4.72 8.91
C LEU A 42 23.05 5.72 8.16
N MET A 43 22.60 6.96 7.99
CA MET A 43 23.38 8.00 7.31
C MET A 43 24.73 8.23 8.00
N GLN A 44 24.75 8.25 9.34
CA GLN A 44 25.99 8.37 10.11
C GLN A 44 26.88 7.13 9.96
N SER A 45 26.31 5.93 9.98
CA SER A 45 27.05 4.67 9.84
C SER A 45 27.69 4.54 8.47
N VAL A 46 26.93 4.84 7.40
CA VAL A 46 27.43 4.86 6.02
C VAL A 46 28.53 5.89 5.85
N SER A 47 28.42 7.08 6.46
CA SER A 47 29.47 8.11 6.37
C SER A 47 30.83 7.68 6.94
N LYS A 48 30.84 6.69 7.84
CA LYS A 48 32.03 6.15 8.48
C LYS A 48 32.56 4.88 7.80
N LYS A 49 31.85 4.36 6.79
CA LYS A 49 32.11 3.09 6.11
C LYS A 49 32.27 3.31 4.60
N PRO A 50 33.48 3.66 4.13
CA PRO A 50 33.75 3.97 2.72
C PRO A 50 33.31 2.89 1.74
N GLU A 51 33.35 1.62 2.15
CA GLU A 51 32.90 0.46 1.39
C GLU A 51 31.41 0.51 1.02
N LEU A 52 30.57 1.19 1.82
CA LEU A 52 29.14 1.34 1.56
C LEU A 52 28.82 2.54 0.66
N HIS A 53 29.78 3.42 0.37
CA HIS A 53 29.52 4.65 -0.40
C HIS A 53 29.00 4.36 -1.82
N VAL A 54 29.51 3.32 -2.49
CA VAL A 54 29.05 2.93 -3.83
C VAL A 54 27.58 2.51 -3.78
N LEU A 55 27.23 1.66 -2.82
CA LEU A 55 25.85 1.19 -2.62
C LEU A 55 24.93 2.35 -2.22
N ALA A 56 25.39 3.25 -1.35
CA ALA A 56 24.64 4.42 -0.92
C ALA A 56 24.35 5.38 -2.09
N ASN A 57 25.35 5.68 -2.91
CA ASN A 57 25.15 6.49 -4.11
C ASN A 57 24.16 5.81 -5.06
N LYS A 58 24.31 4.49 -5.30
CA LYS A 58 23.38 3.71 -6.13
C LYS A 58 21.94 3.79 -5.63
N ALA A 59 21.72 3.57 -4.32
CA ALA A 59 20.40 3.61 -3.69
C ALA A 59 19.71 4.98 -3.79
N ILE A 60 20.50 6.05 -3.71
CA ILE A 60 20.02 7.43 -3.79
C ILE A 60 19.77 7.88 -5.23
N ASP A 61 20.64 7.50 -6.17
CA ASP A 61 20.63 8.02 -7.54
C ASP A 61 19.71 7.23 -8.46
N ASN A 62 19.70 5.89 -8.37
CA ASN A 62 18.82 5.06 -9.18
C ASN A 62 17.37 5.10 -8.69
N GLY A 63 17.20 5.40 -7.40
CA GLY A 63 15.90 5.42 -6.73
C GLY A 63 15.14 4.09 -6.81
N GLN A 64 15.85 2.97 -7.01
CA GLN A 64 15.26 1.65 -6.99
C GLN A 64 15.03 1.24 -5.53
N PRO A 65 13.82 0.76 -5.17
CA PRO A 65 13.55 0.36 -3.80
C PRO A 65 14.48 -0.76 -3.30
N GLN A 66 14.88 -1.69 -4.18
CA GLN A 66 15.76 -2.79 -3.80
C GLN A 66 17.15 -2.31 -3.36
N ASP A 67 17.76 -1.40 -4.11
CA ASP A 67 19.08 -0.84 -3.76
C ASP A 67 19.06 -0.15 -2.37
N LEU A 68 17.92 0.45 -2.01
CA LEU A 68 17.75 1.07 -0.70
C LEU A 68 17.54 0.05 0.42
N ILE A 69 16.83 -1.06 0.15
CA ILE A 69 16.71 -2.18 1.09
C ILE A 69 18.06 -2.83 1.32
N ASP A 70 18.83 -3.07 0.27
CA ASP A 70 20.17 -3.66 0.35
C ASP A 70 21.10 -2.78 1.19
N LEU A 71 21.03 -1.45 1.03
CA LEU A 71 21.76 -0.50 1.87
C LEU A 71 21.35 -0.58 3.35
N ILE A 72 20.04 -0.67 3.63
CA ILE A 72 19.52 -0.80 5.00
C ILE A 72 20.02 -2.10 5.63
N LYS A 73 19.93 -3.22 4.91
CA LYS A 73 20.39 -4.54 5.39
C LYS A 73 21.91 -4.66 5.52
N ALA A 74 22.67 -3.80 4.83
CA ALA A 74 24.12 -3.71 5.03
C ALA A 74 24.51 -3.03 6.36
N VAL A 75 23.58 -2.34 7.01
CA VAL A 75 23.79 -1.63 8.28
C VAL A 75 23.05 -2.27 9.44
N TYR A 76 21.81 -2.72 9.21
CA TYR A 76 20.96 -3.35 10.21
C TYR A 76 20.72 -4.81 9.88
N ASP A 77 20.88 -5.69 10.87
CA ASP A 77 20.53 -7.09 10.75
C ASP A 77 19.01 -7.31 10.82
N ASP A 78 18.58 -8.51 10.43
CA ASP A 78 17.17 -8.88 10.43
C ASP A 78 16.59 -8.88 11.87
N GLU A 79 17.41 -9.15 12.90
CA GLU A 79 17.00 -9.10 14.31
C GLU A 79 16.65 -7.66 14.76
N THR A 80 17.43 -6.66 14.33
CA THR A 80 17.10 -5.25 14.59
C THR A 80 15.76 -4.87 13.95
N ILE A 81 15.53 -5.28 12.70
CA ILE A 81 14.29 -4.99 11.97
C ILE A 81 13.09 -5.68 12.64
N GLN A 82 13.24 -6.93 13.08
CA GLN A 82 12.23 -7.67 13.82
C GLN A 82 11.93 -7.06 15.18
N THR A 83 12.94 -6.54 15.87
CA THR A 83 12.75 -5.88 17.17
C THR A 83 12.00 -4.56 16.99
N ASP A 84 12.43 -3.74 16.03
CA ASP A 84 11.78 -2.47 15.74
C ASP A 84 10.36 -2.65 15.18
N SER A 85 10.05 -3.75 14.49
CA SER A 85 8.70 -4.00 13.93
C SER A 85 7.65 -4.26 15.02
N LYS A 86 8.07 -4.69 16.22
CA LYS A 86 7.18 -4.88 17.39
C LYS A 86 6.50 -3.60 17.85
N ILE A 87 6.96 -2.41 17.45
CA ILE A 87 6.23 -1.16 17.71
C ILE A 87 4.82 -1.14 17.09
N LEU A 88 4.56 -2.05 16.15
CA LEU A 88 3.27 -2.22 15.49
C LEU A 88 2.36 -3.23 16.18
N GLU A 89 2.76 -3.77 17.33
CA GLU A 89 1.94 -4.68 18.13
C GLU A 89 0.59 -4.04 18.48
N GLY A 90 -0.50 -4.74 18.14
CA GLY A 90 -1.87 -4.24 18.31
C GLY A 90 -2.45 -3.46 17.13
N ALA A 91 -1.68 -3.26 16.04
CA ALA A 91 -2.20 -2.76 14.78
C ALA A 91 -3.12 -3.79 14.12
N ASP A 92 -4.27 -3.35 13.60
CA ASP A 92 -5.10 -4.17 12.71
C ASP A 92 -4.66 -4.06 11.24
N GLU A 93 -5.20 -4.92 10.38
CA GLU A 93 -4.83 -5.00 8.97
C GLU A 93 -5.12 -3.70 8.20
N ASP A 94 -6.22 -3.02 8.53
CA ASP A 94 -6.60 -1.75 7.91
C ASP A 94 -5.61 -0.64 8.28
N GLN A 95 -5.18 -0.59 9.55
CA GLN A 95 -4.15 0.33 10.02
C GLN A 95 -2.81 0.06 9.32
N LEU A 96 -2.37 -1.20 9.25
CA LEU A 96 -1.12 -1.58 8.58
C LEU A 96 -1.15 -1.21 7.10
N SER A 97 -2.28 -1.44 6.41
CA SER A 97 -2.48 -1.06 5.01
C SER A 97 -2.36 0.46 4.80
N ARG A 98 -3.07 1.26 5.61
CA ARG A 98 -3.02 2.73 5.54
C ARG A 98 -1.65 3.28 5.85
N LEU A 99 -0.97 2.74 6.86
CA LEU A 99 0.41 3.09 7.20
C LEU A 99 1.34 2.80 6.02
N LEU A 100 1.21 1.63 5.40
CA LEU A 100 2.05 1.22 4.27
C LEU A 100 1.87 2.15 3.07
N GLU A 101 0.63 2.48 2.71
CA GLU A 101 0.34 3.43 1.63
C GLU A 101 0.87 4.83 1.92
N SER A 102 0.70 5.29 3.17
CA SER A 102 1.21 6.57 3.65
C SER A 102 2.75 6.65 3.53
N ARG A 103 3.47 5.62 3.97
CA ARG A 103 4.93 5.57 3.88
C ARG A 103 5.41 5.46 2.43
N ARG A 104 4.75 4.64 1.58
CA ARG A 104 5.01 4.57 0.13
C ARG A 104 4.84 5.92 -0.56
N SER A 105 3.81 6.67 -0.18
CA SER A 105 3.56 8.03 -0.69
C SER A 105 4.68 8.98 -0.32
N ASP A 106 5.11 8.99 0.95
CA ASP A 106 6.20 9.85 1.43
C ASP A 106 7.53 9.51 0.75
N ARG A 107 7.85 8.22 0.59
CA ARG A 107 9.04 7.77 -0.16
C ARG A 107 8.99 8.25 -1.60
N SER A 108 7.85 8.09 -2.27
CA SER A 108 7.67 8.53 -3.67
C SER A 108 7.83 10.04 -3.82
N LYS A 109 7.24 10.84 -2.91
CA LYS A 109 7.38 12.29 -2.88
C LYS A 109 8.83 12.73 -2.61
N ALA A 110 9.52 12.08 -1.67
CA ALA A 110 10.92 12.36 -1.37
C ALA A 110 11.84 12.02 -2.56
N LYS A 111 11.57 10.89 -3.24
CA LYS A 111 12.25 10.52 -4.49
C LYS A 111 12.03 11.57 -5.58
N ALA A 112 10.80 12.01 -5.78
CA ALA A 112 10.46 13.01 -6.79
C ALA A 112 11.14 14.37 -6.56
N LYS A 113 11.35 14.75 -5.29
CA LYS A 113 12.14 15.94 -4.92
C LYS A 113 13.65 15.76 -5.13
N GLY A 114 14.11 14.55 -5.36
CA GLY A 114 15.53 14.18 -5.43
C GLY A 114 16.11 14.02 -4.02
N PRO A 115 16.50 12.80 -3.59
CA PRO A 115 17.01 12.60 -2.23
C PRO A 115 18.32 13.36 -1.95
N ARG A 116 19.10 13.72 -2.97
CA ARG A 116 20.28 14.61 -2.83
C ARG A 116 19.96 16.09 -2.61
N SER A 117 18.72 16.53 -2.83
CA SER A 117 18.36 17.95 -2.78
C SER A 117 18.67 18.60 -1.43
N ASN A 118 18.41 17.88 -0.33
CA ASN A 118 18.85 18.26 1.00
C ASN A 118 18.79 17.05 1.96
N ILE A 119 19.42 17.20 3.12
CA ILE A 119 19.53 16.15 4.13
C ILE A 119 18.16 15.69 4.65
N THR A 120 17.19 16.59 4.76
CA THR A 120 15.83 16.29 5.23
C THR A 120 15.07 15.41 4.24
N VAL A 121 15.20 15.67 2.94
CA VAL A 121 14.60 14.85 1.87
C VAL A 121 15.26 13.48 1.82
N CYS A 122 16.60 13.42 1.93
CA CYS A 122 17.33 12.15 2.04
C CYS A 122 16.85 11.31 3.23
N ARG A 123 16.80 11.92 4.42
CA ARG A 123 16.30 11.26 5.64
C ARG A 123 14.85 10.80 5.48
N THR A 124 13.99 11.60 4.85
CA THR A 124 12.59 11.22 4.58
C THR A 124 12.52 10.02 3.64
N TYR A 125 13.35 10.00 2.60
CA TYR A 125 13.41 8.89 1.65
C TYR A 125 13.84 7.57 2.31
N ILE A 126 14.90 7.62 3.14
CA ILE A 126 15.41 6.45 3.88
C ILE A 126 14.41 6.01 4.97
N SER A 127 13.92 6.94 5.79
CA SER A 127 12.98 6.63 6.88
C SER A 127 11.67 6.06 6.38
N ALA A 128 11.14 6.57 5.27
CA ALA A 128 9.92 6.03 4.68
C ALA A 128 10.12 4.58 4.22
N MET A 129 11.27 4.25 3.63
CA MET A 129 11.59 2.87 3.27
C MET A 129 11.76 1.97 4.51
N TYR A 130 12.49 2.44 5.53
CA TYR A 130 12.66 1.68 6.76
C TYR A 130 11.30 1.38 7.40
N ALA A 131 10.41 2.37 7.46
CA ALA A 131 9.04 2.18 7.94
C ALA A 131 8.25 1.16 7.11
N GLU A 132 8.38 1.18 5.78
CA GLU A 132 7.78 0.15 4.92
C GLU A 132 8.31 -1.26 5.25
N MET A 133 9.61 -1.39 5.57
CA MET A 133 10.20 -2.68 5.97
C MET A 133 9.64 -3.15 7.32
N LEU A 134 9.52 -2.27 8.32
CA LEU A 134 8.93 -2.62 9.62
C LEU A 134 7.48 -3.09 9.50
N ILE A 135 6.67 -2.37 8.71
CA ILE A 135 5.26 -2.74 8.48
C ILE A 135 5.17 -4.11 7.82
N ARG A 136 6.01 -4.35 6.81
CA ARG A 136 6.04 -5.61 6.08
C ARG A 136 6.53 -6.78 6.93
N GLU A 137 7.53 -6.56 7.75
CA GLU A 137 8.04 -7.58 8.69
C GLU A 137 6.95 -7.97 9.68
N TYR A 138 6.29 -6.99 10.32
CA TYR A 138 5.20 -7.24 11.26
C TYR A 138 4.00 -7.91 10.59
N TRP A 139 3.63 -7.47 9.39
CA TRP A 139 2.50 -8.01 8.62
C TRP A 139 2.84 -9.33 7.92
N GLN A 140 4.09 -9.81 8.03
CA GLN A 140 4.60 -11.01 7.35
C GLN A 140 4.39 -10.96 5.82
N LYS A 141 4.48 -9.75 5.24
CA LYS A 141 4.34 -9.49 3.80
C LYS A 141 5.68 -9.02 3.23
N PRO A 142 6.63 -9.93 2.93
CA PRO A 142 7.98 -9.57 2.54
C PRO A 142 8.00 -8.60 1.36
N TYR A 143 9.06 -7.81 1.27
CA TYR A 143 9.22 -6.89 0.15
C TYR A 143 9.45 -7.70 -1.12
N ALA A 144 8.41 -7.85 -1.95
CA ALA A 144 8.57 -8.31 -3.32
C ALA A 144 9.33 -7.21 -4.08
N GLY A 145 10.65 -7.36 -4.12
CA GLY A 145 11.49 -6.55 -5.00
C GLY A 145 10.94 -6.66 -6.41
N THR A 146 10.96 -5.56 -7.17
CA THR A 146 10.85 -5.61 -8.63
C THR A 146 12.07 -6.29 -9.26
N ASN A 147 12.56 -7.39 -8.68
CA ASN A 147 13.36 -8.35 -9.43
C ASN A 147 12.44 -8.88 -10.50
N ALA A 148 12.84 -8.69 -11.75
CA ALA A 148 12.02 -8.95 -12.92
C ALA A 148 11.55 -10.41 -13.03
N ASN A 149 12.07 -11.32 -12.20
CA ASN A 149 11.88 -12.76 -12.31
C ASN A 149 11.26 -13.44 -11.08
N ASP A 150 11.16 -12.77 -9.93
CA ASP A 150 10.69 -13.38 -8.66
C ASP A 150 9.54 -12.57 -8.05
N VAL A 151 8.44 -12.50 -8.77
CA VAL A 151 7.17 -12.16 -8.12
C VAL A 151 6.78 -13.37 -7.29
N ASN A 152 6.72 -13.22 -5.96
CA ASN A 152 6.17 -14.27 -5.12
C ASN A 152 4.71 -14.51 -5.58
N PRO A 153 4.37 -15.69 -6.10
CA PRO A 153 3.03 -15.98 -6.60
C PRO A 153 1.95 -15.88 -5.51
N GLU A 154 2.34 -15.92 -4.23
CA GLU A 154 1.45 -15.77 -3.07
C GLU A 154 1.10 -14.29 -2.77
N ASP A 155 1.92 -13.32 -3.24
CA ASP A 155 1.63 -11.88 -3.11
C ASP A 155 0.87 -11.37 -4.34
N LEU A 156 -0.45 -11.56 -4.33
CA LEU A 156 -1.34 -11.15 -5.41
C LEU A 156 -1.26 -9.64 -5.72
N ASP A 157 -0.99 -8.80 -4.73
CA ASP A 157 -0.86 -7.35 -4.93
C ASP A 157 0.44 -7.00 -5.66
N ALA A 158 1.54 -7.71 -5.36
CA ALA A 158 2.78 -7.61 -6.11
C ALA A 158 2.60 -8.04 -7.58
N VAL A 159 1.91 -9.15 -7.82
CA VAL A 159 1.55 -9.62 -9.18
C VAL A 159 0.75 -8.56 -9.93
N ILE A 160 -0.29 -7.99 -9.30
CA ILE A 160 -1.15 -6.98 -9.93
C ILE A 160 -0.38 -5.69 -10.24
N SER A 161 0.45 -5.22 -9.30
CA SER A 161 1.28 -4.04 -9.48
C SER A 161 2.28 -4.23 -10.62
N ARG A 162 2.91 -5.42 -10.69
CA ARG A 162 3.85 -5.78 -11.76
C ARG A 162 3.18 -5.79 -13.12
N ILE A 163 2.00 -6.40 -13.24
CA ILE A 163 1.22 -6.40 -14.48
C ILE A 163 0.92 -4.96 -14.93
N ARG A 164 0.51 -4.06 -14.02
CA ARG A 164 0.25 -2.65 -14.36
C ARG A 164 1.51 -1.93 -14.88
N SER A 165 2.65 -2.17 -14.23
CA SER A 165 3.94 -1.62 -14.67
C SER A 165 4.33 -2.13 -16.06
N LEU A 166 4.18 -3.43 -16.31
CA LEU A 166 4.46 -4.05 -17.61
C LEU A 166 3.47 -3.58 -18.68
N GLN A 167 2.18 -3.38 -18.36
CA GLN A 167 1.22 -2.79 -19.29
C GLN A 167 1.60 -1.35 -19.69
N SER A 168 2.12 -0.56 -18.75
CA SER A 168 2.68 0.76 -19.05
C SER A 168 3.93 0.69 -19.95
N LYS A 169 4.82 -0.30 -19.71
CA LYS A 169 5.99 -0.55 -20.58
C LYS A 169 5.55 -1.02 -21.99
N LYS A 170 4.60 -1.95 -22.08
CA LYS A 170 3.97 -2.44 -23.31
C LYS A 170 3.38 -1.31 -24.14
N SER A 171 2.61 -0.41 -23.51
CA SER A 171 2.01 0.74 -24.21
C SER A 171 3.05 1.68 -24.84
N ARG A 172 4.18 1.90 -24.15
CA ARG A 172 5.29 2.71 -24.67
C ARG A 172 6.05 1.99 -25.78
N LEU A 173 6.40 0.72 -25.56
CA LEU A 173 7.13 -0.10 -26.53
C LEU A 173 6.33 -0.34 -27.80
N LYS A 174 5.01 -0.51 -27.73
CA LYS A 174 4.15 -0.70 -28.90
C LYS A 174 4.29 0.43 -29.93
N LYS A 175 4.48 1.67 -29.48
CA LYS A 175 4.69 2.83 -30.37
C LYS A 175 6.08 2.86 -31.01
N LEU A 176 7.08 2.30 -30.33
CA LEU A 176 8.48 2.27 -30.77
C LEU A 176 8.78 1.05 -31.64
N ALA A 177 8.09 -0.07 -31.39
CA ALA A 177 8.20 -1.33 -32.10
C ALA A 177 7.77 -1.24 -33.58
N GLU A 178 7.07 -0.18 -33.98
CA GLU A 178 6.80 0.07 -35.40
C GLU A 178 8.08 0.42 -36.17
N TYR A 179 9.06 1.03 -35.50
CA TYR A 179 10.23 1.65 -36.12
C TYR A 179 11.57 1.06 -35.65
N ASP A 180 11.60 0.35 -34.53
CA ASP A 180 12.82 -0.22 -33.94
C ASP A 180 12.68 -1.74 -33.70
N GLN A 181 13.67 -2.49 -34.19
CA GLN A 181 13.74 -3.95 -34.07
C GLN A 181 14.06 -4.38 -32.63
N GLN A 182 14.82 -3.59 -31.87
CA GLN A 182 15.06 -3.86 -30.46
C GLN A 182 13.79 -3.67 -29.63
N ALA A 183 13.04 -2.59 -29.89
CA ALA A 183 11.74 -2.35 -29.26
C ALA A 183 10.71 -3.46 -29.58
N ARG A 184 10.80 -4.14 -30.74
CA ARG A 184 9.97 -5.34 -31.04
C ARG A 184 10.34 -6.53 -30.16
N ALA A 185 11.63 -6.82 -30.00
CA ALA A 185 12.08 -7.92 -29.15
C ALA A 185 11.65 -7.70 -27.69
N ASP A 186 11.89 -6.50 -27.18
CA ASP A 186 11.48 -6.09 -25.82
C ASP A 186 9.95 -6.13 -25.65
N LEU A 187 9.18 -5.81 -26.70
CA LEU A 187 7.72 -5.88 -26.66
C LEU A 187 7.25 -7.33 -26.50
N THR A 188 7.80 -8.26 -27.30
CA THR A 188 7.49 -9.70 -27.21
C THR A 188 7.81 -10.27 -25.83
N GLU A 189 8.96 -9.91 -25.26
CA GLU A 189 9.35 -10.34 -23.91
C GLU A 189 8.37 -9.81 -22.84
N VAL A 190 7.99 -8.52 -22.93
CA VAL A 190 7.02 -7.91 -22.02
C VAL A 190 5.63 -8.53 -22.17
N GLU A 191 5.23 -8.92 -23.37
CA GLU A 191 3.96 -9.61 -23.61
C GLU A 191 3.93 -11.01 -23.00
N ALA A 192 4.99 -11.79 -23.20
CA ALA A 192 5.13 -13.13 -22.61
C ALA A 192 5.14 -13.07 -21.07
N GLU A 193 5.83 -12.10 -20.49
CA GLU A 193 5.87 -11.93 -19.03
C GLU A 193 4.52 -11.50 -18.44
N ILE A 194 3.74 -10.67 -19.16
CA ILE A 194 2.37 -10.36 -18.75
C ILE A 194 1.48 -11.60 -18.78
N GLU A 195 1.62 -12.45 -19.79
CA GLU A 195 0.85 -13.70 -19.92
C GLU A 195 1.16 -14.66 -18.77
N ARG A 196 2.45 -14.93 -18.53
CA ARG A 196 2.91 -15.72 -17.38
C ARG A 196 2.38 -15.21 -16.04
N LEU A 197 2.42 -13.89 -15.81
CA LEU A 197 1.90 -13.30 -14.57
C LEU A 197 0.38 -13.35 -14.46
N ASN A 198 -0.36 -13.38 -15.58
CA ASN A 198 -1.81 -13.56 -15.56
C ASN A 198 -2.21 -15.01 -15.24
N GLU A 199 -1.42 -16.00 -15.66
CA GLU A 199 -1.63 -17.42 -15.30
C GLU A 199 -1.48 -17.66 -13.80
N LEU A 200 -0.60 -16.90 -13.13
CA LEU A 200 -0.41 -16.93 -11.69
C LEU A 200 -1.57 -16.28 -10.90
N ARG A 201 -2.52 -15.61 -11.57
CA ARG A 201 -3.71 -15.08 -10.89
C ARG A 201 -4.76 -16.19 -10.76
N PRO A 202 -5.38 -16.37 -9.57
CA PRO A 202 -6.55 -17.22 -9.46
C PRO A 202 -7.61 -16.74 -10.45
N THR A 203 -8.03 -17.63 -11.35
CA THR A 203 -8.97 -17.36 -12.46
C THR A 203 -10.40 -17.03 -12.00
N THR A 204 -10.67 -17.01 -10.71
CA THR A 204 -11.93 -16.51 -10.13
C THR A 204 -11.85 -15.01 -9.89
N ARG A 205 -11.82 -14.25 -10.98
CA ARG A 205 -12.23 -12.84 -10.96
C ARG A 205 -13.52 -12.66 -11.74
N THR A 206 -14.61 -13.23 -11.23
CA THR A 206 -15.97 -12.71 -11.50
C THR A 206 -16.14 -11.41 -10.71
N VAL A 207 -15.38 -10.37 -11.07
CA VAL A 207 -15.91 -9.01 -10.90
C VAL A 207 -16.75 -8.77 -12.13
N THR A 208 -17.93 -9.40 -12.17
CA THR A 208 -19.08 -8.84 -12.87
C THR A 208 -19.36 -7.52 -12.18
N LYS A 209 -18.67 -6.46 -12.63
CA LYS A 209 -19.23 -5.11 -12.53
C LYS A 209 -20.44 -5.12 -13.45
N THR A 210 -21.54 -5.67 -12.98
CA THR A 210 -22.85 -5.34 -13.50
C THR A 210 -23.00 -3.87 -13.17
N VAL A 211 -22.63 -3.00 -14.11
CA VAL A 211 -23.06 -1.61 -14.07
C VAL A 211 -24.57 -1.70 -14.20
N VAL A 212 -25.27 -1.67 -13.07
CA VAL A 212 -26.71 -1.46 -13.04
C VAL A 212 -26.93 -0.04 -13.52
N LYS A 213 -27.01 0.12 -14.85
CA LYS A 213 -27.64 1.28 -15.46
C LYS A 213 -29.13 1.11 -15.23
N ASP A 214 -29.68 1.90 -14.31
CA ASP A 214 -31.10 2.18 -14.14
C ASP A 214 -32.01 0.97 -14.40
N LEU A 215 -31.88 -0.06 -13.56
CA LEU A 215 -32.91 -1.10 -13.47
C LEU A 215 -34.21 -0.40 -13.01
N SER A 216 -35.25 -0.42 -13.84
CA SER A 216 -36.55 0.13 -13.44
C SER A 216 -37.11 -0.66 -12.25
N SER A 217 -37.95 -0.03 -11.44
CA SER A 217 -38.62 -0.68 -10.29
C SER A 217 -39.31 -2.00 -10.69
N GLU A 218 -39.85 -2.06 -11.91
CA GLU A 218 -40.47 -3.25 -12.49
C GLU A 218 -39.49 -4.42 -12.69
N GLN A 219 -38.26 -4.16 -13.12
CA GLN A 219 -37.23 -5.18 -13.34
C GLN A 219 -36.65 -5.69 -12.01
N LEU A 220 -36.49 -4.79 -11.02
CA LEU A 220 -36.12 -5.19 -9.66
C LEU A 220 -37.19 -6.10 -9.03
N ARG A 221 -38.49 -5.85 -9.27
CA ARG A 221 -39.56 -6.74 -8.81
C ARG A 221 -39.50 -8.12 -9.47
N GLN A 222 -39.25 -8.20 -10.78
CA GLN A 222 -39.15 -9.49 -11.46
C GLN A 222 -37.99 -10.34 -10.90
N LEU A 223 -36.85 -9.71 -10.61
CA LEU A 223 -35.70 -10.39 -10.01
C LEU A 223 -35.98 -10.85 -8.58
N LEU A 224 -36.65 -10.02 -7.77
CA LEU A 224 -37.01 -10.37 -6.40
C LEU A 224 -38.09 -11.44 -6.31
N LYS A 225 -39.04 -11.50 -7.26
CA LYS A 225 -40.04 -12.56 -7.36
C LYS A 225 -39.45 -13.94 -7.71
N ALA A 226 -38.27 -13.97 -8.34
CA ALA A 226 -37.60 -15.21 -8.69
C ALA A 226 -36.88 -15.87 -7.50
N ILE A 227 -36.78 -15.17 -6.36
CA ILE A 227 -36.20 -15.69 -5.12
C ILE A 227 -37.32 -16.37 -4.32
N ASP A 228 -37.14 -17.65 -4.00
CA ASP A 228 -38.06 -18.38 -3.11
C ASP A 228 -37.81 -17.92 -1.66
N PRO A 229 -38.77 -17.25 -1.00
CA PRO A 229 -38.58 -16.75 0.36
C PRO A 229 -38.28 -17.88 1.36
N SER A 230 -38.80 -19.08 1.13
CA SER A 230 -38.59 -20.22 2.03
C SER A 230 -37.15 -20.74 2.02
N SER A 231 -36.34 -20.33 1.04
CA SER A 231 -34.92 -20.70 0.93
C SER A 231 -33.98 -19.77 1.71
N LEU A 232 -34.50 -18.68 2.28
CA LEU A 232 -33.71 -17.69 3.01
C LEU A 232 -33.91 -17.79 4.53
N PRO A 233 -32.91 -17.39 5.34
CA PRO A 233 -33.06 -17.19 6.79
C PRO A 233 -34.18 -16.19 7.14
N GLU A 234 -34.83 -16.36 8.30
CA GLU A 234 -36.00 -15.54 8.71
C GLU A 234 -35.75 -14.03 8.70
N ASP A 235 -34.54 -13.59 9.06
CA ASP A 235 -34.16 -12.18 9.07
C ASP A 235 -33.96 -11.60 7.66
N GLU A 236 -33.65 -12.45 6.68
CA GLU A 236 -33.55 -12.08 5.26
C GLU A 236 -34.91 -12.15 4.56
N GLN A 237 -35.79 -13.06 4.98
CA GLN A 237 -37.18 -13.11 4.52
C GLN A 237 -37.93 -11.80 4.84
N ALA A 238 -37.80 -11.31 6.07
CA ALA A 238 -38.42 -10.05 6.48
C ALA A 238 -37.92 -8.86 5.65
N LYS A 239 -36.61 -8.83 5.34
CA LYS A 239 -36.00 -7.80 4.48
C LYS A 239 -36.51 -7.89 3.04
N LEU A 240 -36.66 -9.10 2.48
CA LEU A 240 -37.19 -9.33 1.13
C LEU A 240 -38.62 -8.81 0.99
N VAL A 241 -39.48 -9.11 1.98
CA VAL A 241 -40.88 -8.65 2.01
C VAL A 241 -40.96 -7.13 2.10
N ASP A 242 -40.17 -6.50 2.96
CA ASP A 242 -40.10 -5.04 3.10
C ASP A 242 -39.59 -4.35 1.82
N LEU A 243 -38.61 -4.96 1.14
CA LEU A 243 -38.10 -4.50 -0.15
C LEU A 243 -39.16 -4.58 -1.26
N MET A 244 -39.93 -5.67 -1.34
CA MET A 244 -41.02 -5.79 -2.31
C MET A 244 -42.13 -4.77 -2.04
N ALA A 245 -42.45 -4.49 -0.77
CA ALA A 245 -43.44 -3.48 -0.40
C ALA A 245 -43.00 -2.05 -0.76
N LYS A 246 -41.73 -1.72 -0.56
CA LYS A 246 -41.14 -0.41 -0.91
C LYS A 246 -41.02 -0.18 -2.41
N LEU A 247 -40.95 -1.25 -3.20
CA LEU A 247 -40.88 -1.16 -4.65
C LEU A 247 -42.23 -0.88 -5.32
N GLY A 248 -43.36 -0.92 -4.59
CA GLY A 248 -44.67 -0.28 -4.90
C GLY A 248 -45.27 -0.51 -6.26
#